data_AF-A0A951U7W0-F1
#
_entry.id   AF-A0A951U7W0-F1
#
_cell.length_a   1.000
_cell.length_b   1.000
_cell.length_c   1.000
_cell.angle_alpha   90.00
_cell.angle_beta   90.00
_cell.angle_gamma   90.00
#
_symmetry.space_group_name_H-M   'P 1'
#
loop_
_entity.id
_entity.type
_entity.pdbx_description
1 polymer ?
#
loop_
_entity_poly.entity_id
_entity_poly.type
_entity_poly.pdbx_seq_one_letter_code
_entity_poly.pdbx_strand_id
1 'polypeptide(L)'
;MARSYRVHPKYLQEVNLAWKRKSEGRKKDLAERLGLSLCLVIDKLFLKGEPVNRVNFIEICQFLGLNWREIAGVEEQEKPISSPRVGENPSKANASSASRPPIVVSNTTGDVNDVDQAINELVSTLCEMLHRLTRKAGDLVRADRTSIFLLDQHRRVLGTVVADDGEGGGLVIDIPVGKGIAGLAATSSQVINVPFDVYDDPRSEAAKNTDQKTGYRTYSLLAWPVLNKQKDLVAVVQLINKLKANHDPEDDLSRRIDRTGFTKEDEARFAKFAPSILKLLEKSQFCYQLSLKVRNNAGVNQADAFQNAKLIAQLKRQERLLRNSLNRFKLEDKSSRKQKARH
;
A
#
# COMPACT_ATOMS: atom_id res chain seq x y z
N MET A 1 -16.98 -12.10 -6.29
CA MET A 1 -15.86 -12.62 -5.47
C MET A 1 -14.55 -12.28 -6.16
N ALA A 2 -13.79 -11.31 -5.65
CA ALA A 2 -12.46 -11.01 -6.16
C ALA A 2 -11.51 -12.15 -5.75
N ARG A 3 -11.06 -12.97 -6.70
CA ARG A 3 -10.13 -14.07 -6.42
C ARG A 3 -8.74 -13.49 -6.16
N SER A 4 -8.19 -13.70 -4.96
CA SER A 4 -6.77 -13.48 -4.68
C SER A 4 -5.98 -14.73 -5.07
N TYR A 5 -4.76 -14.54 -5.58
CA TYR A 5 -3.83 -15.61 -5.93
C TYR A 5 -2.59 -15.52 -5.06
N ARG A 6 -1.95 -16.67 -4.84
CA ARG A 6 -0.68 -16.79 -4.13
C ARG A 6 0.32 -17.44 -5.08
N VAL A 7 1.59 -17.06 -4.97
CA VAL A 7 2.67 -17.77 -5.66
C VAL A 7 2.76 -19.14 -5.02
N HIS A 8 2.57 -20.20 -5.82
CA HIS A 8 2.66 -21.56 -5.32
C HIS A 8 4.09 -21.80 -4.79
N PRO A 9 4.27 -22.44 -3.62
CA PRO A 9 5.58 -22.56 -2.97
C PRO A 9 6.69 -23.12 -3.88
N LYS A 10 6.34 -24.05 -4.77
CA LYS A 10 7.26 -24.64 -5.78
C LYS A 10 7.92 -23.61 -6.71
N TYR A 11 7.28 -22.47 -6.97
CA TYR A 11 7.77 -21.44 -7.88
C TYR A 11 8.39 -20.22 -7.17
N LEU A 12 8.42 -20.19 -5.83
CA LEU A 12 8.95 -19.03 -5.10
C LEU A 12 10.41 -18.74 -5.44
N GLN A 13 11.24 -19.77 -5.61
CA GLN A 13 12.66 -19.58 -5.99
C GLN A 13 12.79 -19.03 -7.41
N GLU A 14 12.02 -19.56 -8.36
CA GLU A 14 12.03 -19.10 -9.75
C GLU A 14 11.59 -17.65 -9.87
N VAL A 15 10.50 -17.29 -9.18
CA VAL A 15 9.97 -15.92 -9.14
C VAL A 15 10.99 -14.95 -8.54
N ASN A 16 11.66 -15.33 -7.44
CA ASN A 16 12.69 -14.50 -6.81
C ASN A 16 13.91 -14.30 -7.73
N LEU A 17 14.33 -15.34 -8.47
CA LEU A 17 15.41 -15.24 -9.44
C LEU A 17 15.03 -14.35 -10.64
N ALA A 18 13.80 -14.51 -11.17
CA ALA A 18 13.28 -13.68 -12.26
C ALA A 18 13.21 -12.20 -11.86
N TRP A 19 12.77 -11.92 -10.63
CA TRP A 19 12.77 -10.58 -10.06
C TRP A 19 14.19 -10.02 -9.91
N LYS A 20 15.13 -10.80 -9.38
CA LYS A 20 16.52 -10.37 -9.23
C LYS A 20 17.17 -10.01 -10.56
N ARG A 21 16.97 -10.83 -11.61
CA ARG A 21 17.47 -10.56 -12.98
C ARG A 21 16.91 -9.28 -13.58
N LYS A 22 15.62 -8.97 -13.33
CA LYS A 22 14.99 -7.74 -13.87
C LYS A 22 15.24 -6.50 -13.04
N SER A 23 15.49 -6.63 -11.74
CA SER A 23 15.67 -5.50 -10.81
C SER A 23 17.13 -5.09 -10.59
N GLU A 24 18.10 -5.91 -10.98
CA GLU A 24 19.54 -5.57 -10.88
C GLU A 24 19.87 -4.28 -11.64
N GLY A 25 20.41 -3.30 -10.91
CA GLY A 25 20.88 -2.01 -11.44
C GLY A 25 19.81 -0.97 -11.80
N ARG A 26 18.52 -1.33 -11.83
CA ARG A 26 17.43 -0.45 -12.32
C ARG A 26 16.22 -0.35 -11.38
N LYS A 27 16.41 -0.58 -10.07
CA LYS A 27 15.31 -0.55 -9.08
C LYS A 27 14.49 0.74 -9.11
N LYS A 28 15.12 1.88 -9.40
CA LYS A 28 14.47 3.19 -9.49
C LYS A 28 13.58 3.29 -10.74
N ASP A 29 14.12 2.94 -11.91
CA ASP A 29 13.37 2.92 -13.16
C ASP A 29 12.23 1.89 -13.12
N LEU A 30 12.45 0.72 -12.49
CA LEU A 30 11.41 -0.27 -12.27
C LEU A 30 10.31 0.26 -11.36
N ALA A 31 10.66 0.93 -10.26
CA ALA A 31 9.67 1.50 -9.35
C ALA A 31 8.86 2.62 -10.00
N GLU A 32 9.44 3.39 -10.91
CA GLU A 32 8.71 4.39 -11.71
C GLU A 32 7.82 3.73 -12.77
N ARG A 33 8.31 2.66 -13.44
CA ARG A 33 7.61 1.99 -14.54
C ARG A 33 6.52 1.02 -14.10
N LEU A 34 6.68 0.40 -12.94
CA LEU A 34 5.70 -0.46 -12.28
C LEU A 34 4.77 0.34 -11.37
N GLY A 35 5.13 1.59 -11.04
CA GLY A 35 4.54 2.33 -9.93
C GLY A 35 5.11 1.86 -8.59
N LEU A 36 5.52 2.81 -7.76
CA LEU A 36 6.17 2.58 -6.46
C LEU A 36 5.35 1.63 -5.57
N SER A 37 4.02 1.68 -5.71
CA SER A 37 3.07 0.83 -5.00
C SER A 37 3.12 -0.64 -5.46
N LEU A 38 3.27 -0.90 -6.76
CA LEU A 38 3.40 -2.27 -7.28
C LEU A 38 4.75 -2.89 -6.87
N CYS A 39 5.82 -2.10 -6.77
CA CYS A 39 7.08 -2.56 -6.18
C CYS A 39 6.91 -3.04 -4.73
N LEU A 40 6.14 -2.31 -3.92
CA LEU A 40 5.85 -2.73 -2.54
C LEU A 40 5.02 -4.02 -2.50
N VAL A 41 4.03 -4.16 -3.39
CA VAL A 41 3.24 -5.39 -3.54
C VAL A 41 4.14 -6.57 -3.92
N ILE A 42 5.11 -6.37 -4.80
CA ILE A 42 6.06 -7.41 -5.21
C ILE A 42 6.93 -7.84 -4.03
N ASP A 43 7.63 -6.89 -3.38
CA ASP A 43 8.61 -7.19 -2.34
C ASP A 43 7.99 -7.68 -1.02
N LYS A 44 6.78 -7.22 -0.69
CA LYS A 44 6.13 -7.54 0.59
C LYS A 44 5.13 -8.69 0.51
N LEU A 45 4.51 -8.91 -0.65
CA LEU A 45 3.46 -9.91 -0.80
C LEU A 45 3.85 -11.01 -1.80
N PHE A 46 4.03 -10.63 -3.08
CA PHE A 46 4.19 -11.60 -4.17
C PHE A 46 5.43 -12.50 -4.00
N LEU A 47 6.60 -11.93 -3.72
CA LEU A 47 7.85 -12.69 -3.53
C LEU A 47 7.87 -13.55 -2.27
N LYS A 48 6.93 -13.30 -1.35
CA LYS A 48 6.75 -14.06 -0.10
C LYS A 48 5.64 -15.10 -0.18
N GLY A 49 4.92 -15.18 -1.31
CA GLY A 49 3.80 -16.11 -1.48
C GLY A 49 2.53 -15.70 -0.72
N GLU A 50 2.44 -14.44 -0.29
CA GLU A 50 1.24 -13.90 0.35
C GLU A 50 0.12 -13.67 -0.69
N PRO A 51 -1.15 -13.56 -0.26
CA PRO A 51 -2.25 -13.24 -1.15
C PRO A 51 -2.02 -11.92 -1.89
N VAL A 52 -2.15 -11.96 -3.21
CA VAL A 52 -2.16 -10.78 -4.08
C VAL A 52 -3.41 -10.84 -4.95
N ASN A 53 -4.09 -9.71 -5.12
CA ASN A 53 -5.27 -9.65 -5.98
C ASN A 53 -4.92 -10.14 -7.41
N ARG A 54 -5.85 -10.84 -8.07
CA ARG A 54 -5.71 -11.35 -9.43
C ARG A 54 -5.12 -10.37 -10.44
N VAL A 55 -5.54 -9.11 -10.45
CA VAL A 55 -5.04 -8.12 -11.43
C VAL A 55 -3.55 -7.88 -11.23
N ASN A 56 -3.15 -7.55 -10.00
CA ASN A 56 -1.75 -7.35 -9.65
C ASN A 56 -0.93 -8.63 -9.87
N PHE A 57 -1.47 -9.79 -9.53
CA PHE A 57 -0.78 -11.06 -9.73
C PHE A 57 -0.47 -11.31 -11.21
N ILE A 58 -1.44 -11.06 -12.10
CA ILE A 58 -1.27 -11.20 -13.56
C ILE A 58 -0.26 -10.18 -14.08
N GLU A 59 -0.37 -8.91 -13.69
CA GLU A 59 0.54 -7.84 -14.13
C GLU A 59 1.99 -8.08 -13.70
N ILE A 60 2.19 -8.56 -12.47
CA ILE A 60 3.52 -8.93 -11.96
C ILE A 60 4.08 -10.13 -12.75
N CYS A 61 3.28 -11.16 -12.98
CA CYS A 61 3.69 -12.31 -13.80
C CYS A 61 4.05 -11.89 -15.24
N GLN A 62 3.22 -11.08 -15.89
CA GLN A 62 3.50 -10.53 -17.23
C GLN A 62 4.78 -9.71 -17.24
N PHE A 63 4.96 -8.85 -16.24
CA PHE A 63 6.18 -8.05 -16.10
C PHE A 63 7.41 -8.93 -15.94
N LEU A 64 7.32 -10.02 -15.16
CA LEU A 64 8.40 -10.98 -14.96
C LEU A 64 8.63 -11.87 -16.19
N GLY A 65 7.64 -12.00 -17.08
CA GLY A 65 7.67 -12.92 -18.21
C GLY A 65 7.33 -14.35 -17.80
N LEU A 66 6.51 -14.50 -16.76
CA LEU A 66 6.07 -15.77 -16.18
C LEU A 66 4.59 -16.01 -16.46
N ASN A 67 4.20 -17.28 -16.61
CA ASN A 67 2.80 -17.65 -16.80
C ASN A 67 2.05 -17.65 -15.47
N TRP A 68 1.13 -16.70 -15.27
CA TRP A 68 0.41 -16.55 -14.01
C TRP A 68 -0.40 -17.80 -13.60
N ARG A 69 -0.87 -18.62 -14.55
CA ARG A 69 -1.66 -19.83 -14.24
C ARG A 69 -0.79 -20.92 -13.62
N GLU A 70 0.40 -21.11 -14.16
CA GLU A 70 1.41 -22.03 -13.63
C GLU A 70 1.86 -21.56 -12.25
N ILE A 71 2.25 -20.29 -12.12
CA ILE A 71 2.74 -19.72 -10.86
C ILE A 71 1.67 -19.77 -9.75
N ALA A 72 0.39 -19.62 -10.09
CA ALA A 72 -0.72 -19.73 -9.14
C ALA A 72 -1.10 -21.19 -8.80
N GLY A 73 -0.54 -22.19 -9.48
CA GLY A 73 -0.85 -23.61 -9.26
C GLY A 73 -2.26 -24.02 -9.70
N VAL A 74 -2.83 -23.33 -10.70
CA VAL A 74 -4.14 -23.67 -11.27
C VAL A 74 -3.93 -24.75 -12.34
N GLU A 75 -3.94 -26.02 -11.93
CA GLU A 75 -3.87 -27.16 -12.85
C GLU A 75 -5.24 -27.38 -13.53
N GLU A 76 -5.30 -27.23 -14.86
CA GLU A 76 -6.34 -27.86 -15.67
C GLU A 76 -6.10 -29.37 -15.67
N GLN A 77 -7.17 -30.15 -15.45
CA GLN A 77 -7.15 -31.59 -15.50
C GLN A 77 -6.72 -32.06 -16.90
N GLU A 78 -5.60 -32.76 -17.01
CA GLU A 78 -5.40 -33.89 -17.94
C GLU A 78 -4.09 -34.66 -17.59
N LYS A 79 -4.23 -35.98 -17.41
CA LYS A 79 -3.15 -37.00 -17.23
C LYS A 79 -2.65 -37.45 -18.63
N PRO A 80 -1.46 -38.11 -18.83
CA PRO A 80 -0.99 -39.25 -18.03
C PRO A 80 0.54 -39.49 -17.86
N ILE A 81 0.86 -40.23 -16.78
CA ILE A 81 1.80 -41.38 -16.63
C ILE A 81 3.14 -41.38 -17.40
N SER A 82 4.26 -41.33 -16.67
CA SER A 82 5.17 -42.49 -16.48
C SER A 82 6.34 -42.18 -15.52
N SER A 83 6.64 -43.17 -14.69
CA SER A 83 7.83 -43.32 -13.84
C SER A 83 8.79 -44.34 -14.53
N PRO A 84 9.91 -44.87 -13.96
CA PRO A 84 10.50 -44.64 -12.63
C PRO A 84 12.07 -44.66 -12.54
N ARG A 85 12.60 -44.29 -11.33
CA ARG A 85 13.79 -44.87 -10.61
C ARG A 85 15.20 -44.65 -11.24
N VAL A 86 16.36 -44.64 -10.56
CA VAL A 86 16.94 -44.83 -9.20
C VAL A 86 18.40 -44.33 -9.34
N GLY A 87 19.04 -43.65 -8.38
CA GLY A 87 19.76 -44.28 -7.27
C GLY A 87 20.95 -43.43 -6.75
N GLU A 88 21.09 -43.44 -5.43
CA GLU A 88 22.32 -43.57 -4.62
C GLU A 88 23.56 -42.64 -4.82
N ASN A 89 23.68 -41.63 -3.94
CA ASN A 89 24.63 -41.48 -2.80
C ASN A 89 26.16 -41.79 -2.93
N PRO A 90 27.03 -41.39 -1.95
CA PRO A 90 27.87 -40.18 -1.94
C PRO A 90 29.40 -40.48 -1.85
N SER A 91 30.29 -39.47 -1.87
CA SER A 91 31.47 -39.31 -0.97
C SER A 91 32.71 -38.56 -1.54
N LYS A 92 33.25 -37.68 -0.68
CA LYS A 92 34.68 -37.46 -0.28
C LYS A 92 35.67 -36.55 -1.04
N ALA A 93 36.35 -35.77 -0.18
CA ALA A 93 37.80 -35.44 -0.12
C ALA A 93 38.36 -34.36 -1.07
N ASN A 94 39.40 -33.57 -0.76
CA ASN A 94 40.07 -33.07 0.47
C ASN A 94 41.16 -32.04 0.00
N ALA A 95 41.68 -31.25 0.96
CA ALA A 95 43.07 -30.74 1.05
C ALA A 95 43.54 -29.38 0.44
N SER A 96 43.91 -28.47 1.37
CA SER A 96 45.20 -27.71 1.50
C SER A 96 45.46 -26.51 0.54
N SER A 97 46.16 -25.41 0.85
CA SER A 97 46.98 -24.94 2.00
C SER A 97 47.31 -23.42 1.88
N ALA A 98 47.75 -22.82 3.00
CA ALA A 98 48.77 -21.74 3.18
C ALA A 98 48.46 -20.21 3.04
N SER A 99 48.26 -19.57 4.21
CA SER A 99 49.09 -18.53 4.88
C SER A 99 49.52 -17.20 4.22
N ARG A 100 48.95 -16.05 4.66
CA ARG A 100 49.56 -14.90 5.42
C ARG A 100 48.62 -13.65 5.42
N PRO A 101 48.76 -12.68 6.36
CA PRO A 101 47.64 -11.90 6.92
C PRO A 101 47.32 -10.62 6.12
N PRO A 102 46.07 -10.13 6.11
CA PRO A 102 45.82 -8.77 5.69
C PRO A 102 45.88 -7.81 6.88
N ILE A 103 46.63 -6.75 6.62
CA ILE A 103 46.68 -5.45 7.27
C ILE A 103 45.27 -5.00 7.70
N VAL A 104 45.18 -4.53 8.96
CA VAL A 104 44.00 -3.85 9.50
C VAL A 104 43.78 -2.57 8.69
N VAL A 105 42.75 -2.57 7.84
CA VAL A 105 42.08 -1.35 7.40
C VAL A 105 40.67 -1.44 7.93
N SER A 106 40.39 -0.63 8.94
CA SER A 106 39.07 -0.40 9.51
C SER A 106 38.13 0.15 8.44
N ASN A 107 37.37 -0.74 7.79
CA ASN A 107 36.30 -0.36 6.87
C ASN A 107 35.05 0.04 7.66
N THR A 108 34.73 1.32 7.62
CA THR A 108 33.46 1.92 8.06
C THR A 108 32.34 1.51 7.09
N THR A 109 31.77 0.32 7.28
CA THR A 109 30.60 -0.18 6.51
C THR A 109 29.30 -0.19 7.33
N GLY A 110 29.28 0.42 8.53
CA GLY A 110 28.15 0.37 9.45
C GLY A 110 26.99 1.34 9.19
N ASP A 111 27.19 2.42 8.42
CA ASP A 111 26.27 3.58 8.49
C ASP A 111 25.11 3.55 7.47
N VAL A 112 25.24 2.84 6.34
CA VAL A 112 24.21 2.83 5.28
C VAL A 112 23.04 1.88 5.60
N ASN A 113 23.33 0.74 6.25
CA ASN A 113 22.29 -0.23 6.65
C ASN A 113 21.34 0.33 7.73
N ASP A 114 21.86 1.13 8.65
CA ASP A 114 21.07 1.73 9.74
C ASP A 114 20.06 2.77 9.21
N VAL A 115 20.44 3.52 8.17
CA VAL A 115 19.56 4.49 7.50
C VAL A 115 18.47 3.77 6.71
N ASP A 116 18.82 2.78 5.91
CA ASP A 116 17.84 2.00 5.15
C ASP A 116 16.88 1.23 6.08
N GLN A 117 17.37 0.72 7.21
CA GLN A 117 16.52 0.11 8.24
C GLN A 117 15.56 1.14 8.86
N ALA A 118 16.06 2.31 9.28
CA ALA A 118 15.22 3.37 9.85
C ALA A 118 14.15 3.85 8.86
N ILE A 119 14.48 3.96 7.57
CA ILE A 119 13.52 4.30 6.52
C ILE A 119 12.44 3.23 6.39
N ASN A 120 12.81 1.96 6.37
CA ASN A 120 11.86 0.85 6.26
C ASN A 120 10.90 0.78 7.46
N GLU A 121 11.41 0.98 8.67
CA GLU A 121 10.58 1.03 9.90
C GLU A 121 9.60 2.22 9.88
N LEU A 122 10.06 3.37 9.38
CA LEU A 122 9.26 4.57 9.25
C LEU A 122 8.14 4.40 8.22
N VAL A 123 8.45 3.87 7.04
CA VAL A 123 7.46 3.57 6.00
C VAL A 123 6.41 2.59 6.53
N SER A 124 6.84 1.51 7.18
CA SER A 124 5.93 0.53 7.80
C SER A 124 4.98 1.18 8.82
N THR A 125 5.54 2.01 9.70
CA THR A 125 4.76 2.74 10.73
C THR A 125 3.74 3.68 10.08
N LEU A 126 4.12 4.41 9.04
CA LEU A 126 3.25 5.34 8.32
C LEU A 126 2.11 4.62 7.60
N CYS A 127 2.40 3.50 6.92
CA CYS A 127 1.38 2.65 6.30
C CYS A 127 0.37 2.14 7.33
N GLU A 128 0.83 1.66 8.49
CA GLU A 128 -0.07 1.18 9.54
C GLU A 128 -0.96 2.33 10.08
N MET A 129 -0.40 3.52 10.26
CA MET A 129 -1.15 4.70 10.68
C MET A 129 -2.19 5.12 9.64
N LEU A 130 -1.83 5.16 8.36
CA LEU A 130 -2.75 5.51 7.28
C LEU A 130 -3.90 4.50 7.20
N HIS A 131 -3.61 3.21 7.33
CA HIS A 131 -4.63 2.17 7.33
C HIS A 131 -5.62 2.31 8.50
N ARG A 132 -5.13 2.65 9.69
CA ARG A 132 -5.99 2.95 10.84
C ARG A 132 -6.84 4.21 10.65
N LEU A 133 -6.27 5.29 10.10
CA LEU A 133 -7.02 6.50 9.83
C LEU A 133 -8.09 6.26 8.75
N THR A 134 -7.78 5.46 7.74
CA THR A 134 -8.71 5.08 6.65
C THR A 134 -9.91 4.32 7.21
N ARG A 135 -9.68 3.31 8.07
CA ARG A 135 -10.74 2.62 8.80
C ARG A 135 -11.59 3.55 9.63
N LYS A 136 -10.94 4.37 10.47
CA LYS A 136 -11.65 5.31 11.35
C LYS A 136 -12.47 6.33 10.56
N ALA A 137 -11.99 6.77 9.40
CA ALA A 137 -12.74 7.60 8.47
C ALA A 137 -14.02 6.89 7.99
N GLY A 138 -13.90 5.64 7.55
CA GLY A 138 -15.04 4.82 7.13
C GLY A 138 -16.06 4.63 8.25
N ASP A 139 -15.61 4.21 9.44
CA ASP A 139 -16.47 4.02 10.61
C ASP A 139 -17.21 5.29 11.02
N LEU A 140 -16.52 6.45 10.97
CA LEU A 140 -17.06 7.75 11.39
C LEU A 140 -18.31 8.15 10.59
N VAL A 141 -18.32 7.80 9.30
CA VAL A 141 -19.45 8.08 8.38
C VAL A 141 -20.19 6.82 7.94
N ARG A 142 -19.92 5.66 8.54
CA ARG A 142 -20.51 4.36 8.14
C ARG A 142 -20.37 4.06 6.64
N ALA A 143 -19.18 4.26 6.08
CA ALA A 143 -18.89 3.83 4.71
C ALA A 143 -18.52 2.34 4.70
N ASP A 144 -18.94 1.62 3.65
CA ASP A 144 -18.55 0.23 3.41
C ASP A 144 -17.06 0.10 3.09
N ARG A 145 -16.55 1.02 2.25
CA ARG A 145 -15.14 1.10 1.88
C ARG A 145 -14.65 2.52 1.94
N THR A 146 -13.40 2.66 2.36
CA THR A 146 -12.70 3.94 2.34
C THR A 146 -11.35 3.77 1.68
N SER A 147 -10.97 4.72 0.84
CA SER A 147 -9.70 4.73 0.14
C SER A 147 -9.05 6.11 0.20
N ILE A 148 -7.73 6.14 0.36
CA ILE A 148 -6.94 7.38 0.28
C ILE A 148 -6.06 7.31 -0.95
N PHE A 149 -6.27 8.27 -1.85
CA PHE A 149 -5.50 8.46 -3.06
C PHE A 149 -4.49 9.59 -2.87
N LEU A 150 -3.21 9.32 -3.08
CA LEU A 150 -2.19 10.37 -3.10
C LEU A 150 -1.98 10.87 -4.52
N LEU A 151 -1.80 12.18 -4.65
CA LEU A 151 -1.44 12.80 -5.92
C LEU A 151 0.04 12.55 -6.22
N ASP A 152 0.32 11.82 -7.29
CA ASP A 152 1.62 11.84 -7.94
C ASP A 152 1.67 13.03 -8.90
N GLN A 153 2.40 14.07 -8.53
CA GLN A 153 2.53 15.29 -9.33
C GLN A 153 3.32 15.08 -10.63
N HIS A 154 4.24 14.11 -10.67
CA HIS A 154 5.04 13.83 -11.87
C HIS A 154 4.21 13.08 -12.91
N ARG A 155 3.46 12.06 -12.48
CA ARG A 155 2.64 11.23 -13.38
C ARG A 155 1.24 11.80 -13.60
N ARG A 156 0.82 12.80 -12.82
CA ARG A 156 -0.56 13.32 -12.77
C ARG A 156 -1.60 12.20 -12.56
N VAL A 157 -1.30 11.28 -11.66
CA VAL A 157 -2.17 10.14 -11.30
C VAL A 157 -2.44 10.18 -9.80
N LEU A 158 -3.66 9.78 -9.43
CA LEU A 158 -4.05 9.48 -8.06
C LEU A 158 -3.78 8.00 -7.80
N GLY A 159 -2.73 7.69 -7.04
CA GLY A 159 -2.42 6.30 -6.65
C GLY A 159 -3.03 5.97 -5.29
N THR A 160 -3.70 4.83 -5.16
CA THR A 160 -4.22 4.35 -3.86
C THR A 160 -3.06 3.87 -2.99
N VAL A 161 -2.89 4.48 -1.81
CA VAL A 161 -1.90 4.03 -0.81
C VAL A 161 -2.53 3.10 0.22
N VAL A 162 -3.83 3.26 0.48
CA VAL A 162 -4.57 2.41 1.40
C VAL A 162 -6.01 2.28 0.92
N ALA A 163 -6.43 1.04 0.64
CA ALA A 163 -7.83 0.65 0.60
C ALA A 163 -8.13 -0.19 1.84
N ASP A 164 -9.24 0.10 2.53
CA ASP A 164 -9.80 -0.82 3.51
C ASP A 164 -10.85 -1.68 2.79
N ASP A 165 -10.47 -2.91 2.49
CA ASP A 165 -11.32 -3.89 1.78
C ASP A 165 -12.01 -4.88 2.75
N GLY A 166 -11.81 -4.72 4.06
CA GLY A 166 -12.33 -5.62 5.10
C GLY A 166 -11.50 -6.89 5.32
N GLU A 167 -10.66 -7.30 4.37
CA GLU A 167 -9.87 -8.55 4.41
C GLU A 167 -8.35 -8.33 4.51
N GLY A 168 -7.89 -7.07 4.57
CA GLY A 168 -6.48 -6.73 4.79
C GLY A 168 -5.63 -6.79 3.52
N GLY A 169 -6.26 -6.90 2.34
CA GLY A 169 -5.61 -6.83 1.04
C GLY A 169 -5.71 -5.43 0.45
N GLY A 170 -4.69 -4.58 0.64
CA GLY A 170 -4.68 -3.25 0.03
C GLY A 170 -4.78 -3.33 -1.51
N LEU A 171 -5.96 -3.03 -2.06
CA LEU A 171 -6.14 -2.85 -3.51
C LEU A 171 -5.53 -1.50 -3.91
N VAL A 172 -4.61 -1.54 -4.87
CA VAL A 172 -3.97 -0.34 -5.43
C VAL A 172 -4.72 0.02 -6.71
N ILE A 173 -5.45 1.13 -6.69
CA ILE A 173 -6.14 1.66 -7.87
C ILE A 173 -5.43 2.95 -8.28
N ASP A 174 -4.96 2.99 -9.53
CA ASP A 174 -4.45 4.20 -10.18
C ASP A 174 -5.59 4.87 -10.95
N ILE A 175 -5.93 6.11 -10.57
CA ILE A 175 -6.96 6.92 -11.23
C ILE A 175 -6.27 8.14 -11.87
N PRO A 176 -6.33 8.33 -13.20
CA PRO A 176 -5.80 9.55 -13.81
C PRO A 176 -6.48 10.80 -13.25
N VAL A 177 -5.71 11.87 -12.99
CA VAL A 177 -6.28 13.15 -12.51
C VAL A 177 -7.28 13.68 -13.55
N GLY A 178 -8.46 14.11 -13.09
CA GLY A 178 -9.56 14.57 -13.94
C GLY A 178 -10.47 13.46 -14.48
N LYS A 179 -10.19 12.18 -14.21
CA LYS A 179 -11.07 11.05 -14.57
C LYS A 179 -11.78 10.50 -13.35
N GLY A 180 -13.07 10.19 -13.51
CA GLY A 180 -13.93 9.72 -12.44
C GLY A 180 -14.15 10.75 -11.33
N ILE A 181 -14.97 10.40 -10.34
CA ILE A 181 -15.39 11.34 -9.31
C ILE A 181 -14.20 11.78 -8.42
N ALA A 182 -13.29 10.86 -8.08
CA ALA A 182 -12.08 11.19 -7.32
C ALA A 182 -11.13 12.13 -8.09
N GLY A 183 -10.93 11.89 -9.38
CA GLY A 183 -10.11 12.77 -10.24
C GLY A 183 -10.72 14.14 -10.46
N LEU A 184 -12.06 14.24 -10.50
CA LEU A 184 -12.76 15.52 -10.55
C LEU A 184 -12.61 16.30 -9.23
N ALA A 185 -12.79 15.65 -8.08
CA ALA A 185 -12.57 16.28 -6.78
C ALA A 185 -11.13 16.79 -6.62
N ALA A 186 -10.15 16.04 -7.14
CA ALA A 186 -8.76 16.48 -7.21
C ALA A 186 -8.57 17.75 -8.05
N THR A 187 -9.25 17.84 -9.19
CA THR A 187 -9.07 18.96 -10.13
C THR A 187 -9.82 20.21 -9.68
N SER A 188 -11.02 20.05 -9.13
CA SER A 188 -11.85 21.15 -8.66
C SER A 188 -11.48 21.64 -7.26
N SER A 189 -10.74 20.84 -6.48
CA SER A 189 -10.50 21.06 -5.05
C SER A 189 -11.80 21.24 -4.24
N GLN A 190 -12.90 20.64 -4.71
CA GLN A 190 -14.19 20.66 -4.06
C GLN A 190 -14.63 19.27 -3.62
N VAL A 191 -15.36 19.22 -2.50
CA VAL A 191 -16.03 17.99 -2.04
C VAL A 191 -17.11 17.63 -3.04
N ILE A 192 -17.11 16.38 -3.51
CA ILE A 192 -18.13 15.86 -4.40
C ILE A 192 -18.87 14.73 -3.69
N ASN A 193 -20.16 14.93 -3.45
CA ASN A 193 -21.05 13.94 -2.86
C ASN A 193 -22.04 13.47 -3.93
N VAL A 194 -21.98 12.18 -4.27
CA VAL A 194 -22.86 11.53 -5.24
C VAL A 194 -23.79 10.60 -4.46
N PRO A 195 -25.09 10.94 -4.37
CA PRO A 195 -26.07 10.13 -3.68
C PRO A 195 -26.39 8.86 -4.48
N PHE A 196 -27.30 8.05 -3.94
CA PHE A 196 -27.80 6.88 -4.67
C PHE A 196 -28.65 7.32 -5.89
N ASP A 197 -28.49 6.73 -7.08
CA ASP A 197 -27.47 5.74 -7.48
C ASP A 197 -26.32 6.43 -8.24
N VAL A 198 -25.06 6.14 -7.85
CA VAL A 198 -23.87 6.63 -8.56
C VAL A 198 -23.90 6.28 -10.04
N TYR A 199 -24.46 5.13 -10.45
CA TYR A 199 -24.48 4.75 -11.87
C TYR A 199 -25.33 5.67 -12.75
N ASP A 200 -26.25 6.44 -12.16
CA ASP A 200 -27.05 7.43 -12.88
C ASP A 200 -26.31 8.77 -13.06
N ASP A 201 -25.19 8.96 -12.35
CA ASP A 201 -24.34 10.14 -12.51
C ASP A 201 -23.53 10.04 -13.82
N PRO A 202 -23.54 11.05 -14.69
CA PRO A 202 -22.74 11.06 -15.93
C PRO A 202 -21.23 10.88 -15.72
N ARG A 203 -20.73 11.19 -14.52
CA ARG A 203 -19.31 11.11 -14.14
C ARG A 203 -18.91 9.72 -13.62
N SER A 204 -19.84 8.76 -13.59
CA SER A 204 -19.68 7.44 -12.98
C SER A 204 -18.96 6.40 -13.82
N GLU A 205 -18.62 6.71 -15.07
CA GLU A 205 -18.04 5.74 -16.02
C GLU A 205 -16.78 5.06 -15.48
N ALA A 206 -15.91 5.80 -14.79
CA ALA A 206 -14.72 5.23 -14.16
C ALA A 206 -15.07 4.24 -13.02
N ALA A 207 -16.12 4.53 -12.25
CA ALA A 207 -16.61 3.65 -11.19
C ALA A 207 -17.20 2.36 -11.80
N LYS A 208 -18.05 2.48 -12.83
CA LYS A 208 -18.61 1.33 -13.58
C LYS A 208 -17.53 0.38 -14.08
N ASN A 209 -16.49 0.92 -14.72
CA ASN A 209 -15.37 0.13 -15.23
C ASN A 209 -14.57 -0.57 -14.11
N THR A 210 -14.38 0.10 -12.98
CA THR A 210 -13.68 -0.47 -11.82
C THR A 210 -14.51 -1.56 -11.15
N ASP A 211 -15.80 -1.32 -10.98
CA ASP A 211 -16.79 -2.24 -10.42
C ASP A 211 -16.88 -3.53 -11.25
N GLN A 212 -16.93 -3.43 -12.58
CA GLN A 212 -16.89 -4.59 -13.48
C GLN A 212 -15.62 -5.43 -13.32
N LYS A 213 -14.45 -4.78 -13.16
CA LYS A 213 -13.16 -5.47 -12.99
C LYS A 213 -13.02 -6.13 -11.62
N THR A 214 -13.51 -5.47 -10.58
CA THR A 214 -13.33 -5.89 -9.19
C THR A 214 -14.46 -6.79 -8.69
N GLY A 215 -15.61 -6.80 -9.38
CA GLY A 215 -16.83 -7.45 -8.93
C GLY A 215 -17.48 -6.74 -7.72
N TYR A 216 -17.12 -5.48 -7.48
CA TYR A 216 -17.73 -4.61 -6.47
C TYR A 216 -18.80 -3.72 -7.10
N ARG A 217 -19.71 -3.14 -6.31
CA ARG A 217 -20.71 -2.19 -6.80
C ARG A 217 -20.75 -0.92 -5.96
N THR A 218 -20.54 0.21 -6.61
CA THR A 218 -20.50 1.55 -6.05
C THR A 218 -21.88 2.20 -6.22
N TYR A 219 -22.67 2.27 -5.16
CA TYR A 219 -24.03 2.83 -5.11
C TYR A 219 -24.08 4.30 -4.63
N SER A 220 -23.24 4.69 -3.68
CA SER A 220 -23.07 6.07 -3.22
C SER A 220 -21.59 6.38 -2.99
N LEU A 221 -21.19 7.64 -3.15
CA LEU A 221 -19.78 8.00 -3.15
C LEU A 221 -19.55 9.44 -2.66
N LEU A 222 -18.70 9.61 -1.66
CA LEU A 222 -18.21 10.90 -1.19
C LEU A 222 -16.70 11.01 -1.47
N ALA A 223 -16.31 11.96 -2.32
CA ALA A 223 -14.92 12.27 -2.64
C ALA A 223 -14.51 13.59 -1.96
N TRP A 224 -13.51 13.51 -1.10
CA TRP A 224 -13.05 14.61 -0.26
C TRP A 224 -11.60 15.00 -0.59
N PRO A 225 -11.37 16.18 -1.21
CA PRO A 225 -10.01 16.67 -1.43
C PRO A 225 -9.38 17.11 -0.10
N VAL A 226 -8.16 16.65 0.14
CA VAL A 226 -7.34 17.01 1.29
C VAL A 226 -6.31 18.03 0.82
N LEU A 227 -6.46 19.27 1.28
CA LEU A 227 -5.63 20.40 0.89
C LEU A 227 -4.65 20.77 2.01
N ASN A 228 -3.45 21.21 1.66
CA ASN A 228 -2.51 21.80 2.62
C ASN A 228 -2.91 23.25 2.96
N LYS A 229 -2.10 23.93 3.79
CA LYS A 229 -2.34 25.34 4.18
C LYS A 229 -2.27 26.32 3.01
N GLN A 230 -1.52 26.00 1.97
CA GLN A 230 -1.37 26.75 0.74
C GLN A 230 -2.51 26.50 -0.26
N LYS A 231 -3.45 25.63 0.10
CA LYS A 231 -4.56 25.14 -0.74
C LYS A 231 -4.13 24.23 -1.89
N ASP A 232 -2.92 23.67 -1.83
CA ASP A 232 -2.48 22.65 -2.77
C ASP A 232 -3.10 21.29 -2.40
N LEU A 233 -3.49 20.52 -3.42
CA LEU A 233 -4.00 19.17 -3.25
C LEU A 233 -2.89 18.23 -2.78
N VAL A 234 -3.12 17.56 -1.64
CA VAL A 234 -2.24 16.53 -1.09
C VAL A 234 -2.78 15.12 -1.41
N ALA A 235 -4.09 14.94 -1.25
CA ALA A 235 -4.75 13.65 -1.42
C ALA A 235 -6.24 13.81 -1.72
N VAL A 236 -6.89 12.72 -2.14
CA VAL A 236 -8.35 12.59 -2.17
C VAL A 236 -8.75 11.40 -1.31
N VAL A 237 -9.66 11.60 -0.36
CA VAL A 237 -10.28 10.51 0.39
C VAL A 237 -11.60 10.18 -0.27
N GLN A 238 -11.79 8.91 -0.63
CA GLN A 238 -13.02 8.41 -1.24
C GLN A 238 -13.71 7.48 -0.25
N LEU A 239 -14.93 7.82 0.11
CA LEU A 239 -15.80 7.01 0.97
C LEU A 239 -16.91 6.45 0.08
N ILE A 240 -17.07 5.12 0.09
CA ILE A 240 -17.92 4.41 -0.86
C ILE A 240 -18.98 3.64 -0.07
N ASN A 241 -20.22 3.73 -0.57
CA ASN A 241 -21.41 3.06 -0.06
C ASN A 241 -21.70 3.39 1.39
N LYS A 242 -22.57 4.39 1.61
CA LYS A 242 -23.15 4.63 2.93
C LYS A 242 -23.92 3.38 3.37
N LEU A 243 -23.66 2.93 4.59
CA LEU A 243 -24.38 1.82 5.23
C LEU A 243 -25.49 2.34 6.15
N LYS A 244 -26.57 1.55 6.27
CA LYS A 244 -27.62 1.75 7.28
C LYS A 244 -27.05 1.57 8.69
N ALA A 245 -27.67 2.19 9.69
CA ALA A 245 -27.23 2.05 11.08
C ALA A 245 -27.35 0.60 11.58
N ASN A 246 -28.46 -0.06 11.26
CA ASN A 246 -28.83 -1.38 11.78
C ASN A 246 -28.82 -2.41 10.64
N HIS A 247 -27.73 -2.53 9.89
CA HIS A 247 -27.59 -3.55 8.86
C HIS A 247 -27.02 -4.84 9.45
N ASP A 248 -27.43 -5.98 8.88
CA ASP A 248 -26.75 -7.25 9.13
C ASP A 248 -25.45 -7.28 8.30
N PRO A 249 -24.27 -7.52 8.92
CA PRO A 249 -23.04 -7.69 8.18
C PRO A 249 -23.06 -8.84 7.16
N GLU A 250 -23.87 -9.88 7.38
CA GLU A 250 -23.98 -11.07 6.53
C GLU A 250 -24.91 -10.86 5.32
N ASP A 251 -25.69 -9.77 5.31
CA ASP A 251 -26.56 -9.44 4.19
C ASP A 251 -25.77 -9.01 2.95
N ASP A 252 -26.37 -9.24 1.78
CA ASP A 252 -25.86 -8.69 0.53
C ASP A 252 -25.69 -7.16 0.62
N LEU A 253 -24.62 -6.63 0.02
CA LEU A 253 -24.30 -5.21 0.06
C LEU A 253 -25.50 -4.31 -0.33
N SER A 254 -26.30 -4.72 -1.32
CA SER A 254 -27.49 -3.99 -1.78
C SER A 254 -28.56 -3.81 -0.70
N ARG A 255 -28.61 -4.67 0.31
CA ARG A 255 -29.51 -4.58 1.47
C ARG A 255 -28.94 -3.75 2.60
N ARG A 256 -27.61 -3.75 2.76
CA ARG A 256 -26.89 -2.99 3.80
C ARG A 256 -26.81 -1.49 3.49
N ILE A 257 -26.83 -1.10 2.22
CA ILE A 257 -26.69 0.30 1.81
C ILE A 257 -27.87 1.18 2.26
N ASP A 258 -27.54 2.40 2.65
CA ASP A 258 -28.48 3.49 2.85
C ASP A 258 -28.67 4.25 1.52
N ARG A 259 -29.88 4.19 0.96
CA ARG A 259 -30.20 4.82 -0.33
C ARG A 259 -30.25 6.35 -0.25
N THR A 260 -30.20 6.94 0.93
CA THR A 260 -30.03 8.40 1.04
C THR A 260 -28.61 8.84 0.68
N GLY A 261 -27.62 7.95 0.79
CA GLY A 261 -26.22 8.27 0.58
C GLY A 261 -25.58 8.99 1.76
N PHE A 262 -24.46 9.69 1.53
CA PHE A 262 -23.77 10.45 2.57
C PHE A 262 -24.48 11.78 2.81
N THR A 263 -24.72 12.13 4.08
CA THR A 263 -25.47 13.35 4.44
C THR A 263 -24.55 14.54 4.72
N LYS A 264 -25.11 15.73 4.93
CA LYS A 264 -24.35 16.91 5.36
C LYS A 264 -23.74 16.74 6.76
N GLU A 265 -24.37 15.96 7.62
CA GLU A 265 -23.81 15.59 8.92
C GLU A 265 -22.57 14.70 8.76
N ASP A 266 -22.55 13.79 7.78
CA ASP A 266 -21.36 13.00 7.46
C ASP A 266 -20.22 13.87 6.96
N GLU A 267 -20.52 14.80 6.05
CA GLU A 267 -19.55 15.80 5.57
C GLU A 267 -18.98 16.62 6.75
N ALA A 268 -19.83 17.08 7.68
CA ALA A 268 -19.39 17.85 8.84
C ALA A 268 -18.56 17.02 9.84
N ARG A 269 -18.90 15.74 10.05
CA ARG A 269 -18.09 14.82 10.87
C ARG A 269 -16.74 14.58 10.23
N PHE A 270 -16.71 14.31 8.93
CA PHE A 270 -15.49 14.05 8.19
C PHE A 270 -14.61 15.30 8.11
N ALA A 271 -15.17 16.50 7.96
CA ALA A 271 -14.44 17.76 7.97
C ALA A 271 -13.61 17.94 9.25
N LYS A 272 -14.12 17.52 10.41
CA LYS A 272 -13.39 17.56 11.69
C LYS A 272 -12.25 16.53 11.73
N PHE A 273 -12.36 15.43 10.97
CA PHE A 273 -11.38 14.36 10.94
C PHE A 273 -10.27 14.56 9.89
N ALA A 274 -10.60 15.14 8.72
CA ALA A 274 -9.69 15.33 7.59
C ALA A 274 -8.32 15.97 7.95
N PRO A 275 -8.22 16.97 8.86
CA PRO A 275 -6.93 17.51 9.29
C PRO A 275 -5.97 16.48 9.90
N SER A 276 -6.50 15.40 10.49
CA SER A 276 -5.67 14.30 11.04
C SER A 276 -5.00 13.50 9.94
N ILE A 277 -5.69 13.29 8.81
CA ILE A 277 -5.15 12.64 7.62
C ILE A 277 -4.07 13.53 7.01
N LEU A 278 -4.37 14.82 6.79
CA LEU A 278 -3.41 15.79 6.27
C LEU A 278 -2.11 15.79 7.09
N LYS A 279 -2.22 15.93 8.42
CA LYS A 279 -1.06 15.96 9.31
C LYS A 279 -0.21 14.69 9.23
N LEU A 280 -0.82 13.53 8.99
CA LEU A 280 -0.07 12.28 8.80
C LEU A 280 0.64 12.27 7.45
N LEU A 281 -0.03 12.72 6.40
CA LEU A 281 0.54 12.82 5.05
C LEU A 281 1.71 13.81 5.01
N GLU A 282 1.56 14.99 5.59
CA GLU A 282 2.66 15.98 5.72
C GLU A 282 3.85 15.40 6.47
N LYS A 283 3.61 14.66 7.57
CA LYS A 283 4.68 13.97 8.30
C LYS A 283 5.37 12.91 7.44
N SER A 284 4.63 12.14 6.66
CA SER A 284 5.20 11.14 5.75
C SER A 284 6.09 11.78 4.69
N GLN A 285 5.62 12.86 4.06
CA GLN A 285 6.39 13.63 3.09
C GLN A 285 7.65 14.22 3.71
N PHE A 286 7.55 14.83 4.90
CA PHE A 286 8.69 15.36 5.63
C PHE A 286 9.75 14.28 5.92
N CYS A 287 9.30 13.11 6.37
CA CYS A 287 10.15 11.96 6.65
C CYS A 287 10.86 11.44 5.38
N TYR A 288 10.15 11.37 4.27
CA TYR A 288 10.71 10.98 2.98
C TYR A 288 11.74 12.00 2.46
N GLN A 289 11.47 13.29 2.60
CA GLN A 289 12.44 14.34 2.22
C GLN A 289 13.71 14.28 3.06
N LEU A 290 13.59 14.00 4.36
CA LEU A 290 14.75 13.78 5.23
C LEU A 290 15.55 12.55 4.82
N SER A 291 14.89 11.44 4.48
CA SER A 291 15.60 10.22 4.07
C SER A 291 16.37 10.39 2.76
N LEU A 292 15.80 11.11 1.79
CA LEU A 292 16.50 11.48 0.56
C LEU A 292 17.74 12.34 0.84
N LYS A 293 17.64 13.32 1.75
CA LYS A 293 18.79 14.16 2.15
C LYS A 293 19.91 13.35 2.80
N VAL A 294 19.57 12.45 3.72
CA VAL A 294 20.58 11.57 4.35
C VAL A 294 21.26 10.69 3.31
N ARG A 295 20.51 10.12 2.36
CA ARG A 295 21.07 9.31 1.27
C ARG A 295 21.99 10.10 0.34
N ASN A 296 21.58 11.30 -0.07
CA ASN A 296 22.37 12.15 -0.97
C ASN A 296 23.67 12.64 -0.31
N ASN A 297 23.66 12.81 1.02
CA ASN A 297 24.82 13.25 1.78
C ASN A 297 25.73 12.09 2.23
N ALA A 298 25.39 10.82 1.96
CA ALA A 298 26.19 9.66 2.35
C ALA A 298 27.49 9.48 1.52
N GLY A 299 27.95 10.53 0.83
CA GLY A 299 29.10 10.48 -0.08
C GLY A 299 29.96 11.75 -0.13
N VAL A 300 29.81 12.70 0.78
CA VAL A 300 30.60 13.95 0.79
C VAL A 300 31.14 14.22 2.21
N ASN A 301 32.39 14.69 2.27
CA ASN A 301 33.26 15.14 3.37
C ASN A 301 32.84 15.10 4.86
N GLN A 302 33.84 15.12 5.74
CA GLN A 302 33.74 15.06 7.22
C GLN A 302 32.86 16.15 7.87
N ALA A 303 32.61 17.27 7.19
CA ALA A 303 31.65 18.30 7.62
C ALA A 303 30.18 17.88 7.45
N ASP A 304 29.89 17.05 6.44
CA ASP A 304 28.55 16.52 6.17
C ASP A 304 28.17 15.37 7.13
N ALA A 305 29.15 14.72 7.76
CA ALA A 305 28.91 13.69 8.76
C ALA A 305 28.14 14.22 10.00
N PHE A 306 28.49 15.43 10.48
CA PHE A 306 27.77 16.08 11.58
C PHE A 306 26.34 16.49 11.18
N GLN A 307 26.19 16.96 9.94
CA GLN A 307 24.90 17.36 9.38
C GLN A 307 23.99 16.15 9.15
N ASN A 308 24.56 15.01 8.72
CA ASN A 308 23.89 13.72 8.61
C ASN A 308 23.48 13.15 9.96
N ALA A 309 24.35 13.21 10.98
CA ALA A 309 24.00 12.80 12.33
C ALA A 309 22.80 13.60 12.89
N LYS A 310 22.74 14.92 12.61
CA LYS A 310 21.61 15.78 12.98
C LYS A 310 20.32 15.40 12.24
N LEU A 311 20.40 15.12 10.93
CA LEU A 311 19.26 14.67 10.13
C LEU A 311 18.73 13.30 10.59
N ILE A 312 19.62 12.35 10.88
CA ILE A 312 19.28 11.02 11.39
C ILE A 312 18.62 11.13 12.78
N ALA A 313 19.16 11.96 13.68
CA ALA A 313 18.54 12.20 14.98
C ALA A 313 17.14 12.81 14.86
N GLN A 314 16.94 13.71 13.89
CA GLN A 314 15.63 14.30 13.60
C GLN A 314 14.65 13.28 13.03
N LEU A 315 15.09 12.41 12.11
CA LEU A 315 14.31 11.31 11.56
C LEU A 315 13.85 10.35 12.67
N LYS A 316 14.79 9.86 13.49
CA LYS A 316 14.53 8.96 14.63
C LYS A 316 13.56 9.59 15.64
N ARG A 317 13.66 10.91 15.88
CA ARG A 317 12.72 11.63 16.75
C ARG A 317 11.31 11.66 16.17
N GLN A 318 11.16 11.94 14.88
CA GLN A 318 9.84 11.94 14.22
C GLN A 318 9.23 10.55 14.19
N GLU A 319 10.03 9.53 13.89
CA GLU A 319 9.63 8.12 13.89
C GLU A 319 9.12 7.70 15.28
N ARG A 320 9.85 8.02 16.35
CA ARG A 320 9.42 7.75 17.74
C ARG A 320 8.10 8.45 18.08
N LEU A 321 7.90 9.71 17.64
CA LEU A 321 6.64 10.43 17.85
C LEU A 321 5.47 9.81 17.09
N LEU A 322 5.70 9.34 15.87
CA LEU A 322 4.71 8.60 15.08
C LEU A 322 4.37 7.27 15.74
N ARG A 323 5.38 6.49 16.15
CA ARG A 323 5.22 5.21 16.85
C ARG A 323 4.45 5.38 18.17
N ASN A 324 4.75 6.43 18.94
CA ASN A 324 3.99 6.75 20.16
C ASN A 324 2.54 7.13 19.87
N SER A 325 2.29 7.89 18.78
CA SER A 325 0.93 8.23 18.36
C SER A 325 0.16 6.99 17.91
N LEU A 326 0.80 6.10 17.14
CA LEU A 326 0.26 4.82 16.72
C LEU A 326 -0.08 3.92 17.92
N ASN A 327 0.79 3.85 18.93
CA ASN A 327 0.55 3.07 20.14
C ASN A 327 -0.64 3.62 20.96
N ARG A 328 -0.77 4.95 21.08
CA ARG A 328 -1.96 5.56 21.70
C ARG A 328 -3.23 5.21 20.94
N PHE A 329 -3.21 5.31 19.61
CA PHE A 329 -4.33 4.87 18.77
C PHE A 329 -4.64 3.37 18.96
N LYS A 330 -3.64 2.50 19.10
CA LYS A 330 -3.82 1.06 19.40
C LYS A 330 -4.55 0.84 20.73
N LEU A 331 -4.23 1.62 21.75
CA LEU A 331 -4.85 1.55 23.08
C LEU A 331 -6.30 2.04 23.05
N GLU A 332 -6.58 3.16 22.39
CA GLU A 332 -7.92 3.72 22.23
C GLU A 332 -8.86 2.76 21.49
N ASP A 333 -8.39 2.16 20.39
CA ASP A 333 -9.15 1.21 19.58
C ASP A 333 -9.47 -0.09 20.35
N LYS A 334 -8.49 -0.62 21.11
CA LYS A 334 -8.71 -1.76 22.03
C LYS A 334 -9.73 -1.42 23.13
N SER A 335 -9.70 -0.20 23.67
CA SER A 335 -10.66 0.25 24.67
C SER A 335 -12.08 0.35 24.09
N SER A 336 -12.24 0.96 22.91
CA SER A 336 -13.53 1.05 22.21
C SER A 336 -14.12 -0.33 21.87
N ARG A 337 -13.29 -1.28 21.40
CA ARG A 337 -13.75 -2.65 21.11
C ARG A 337 -14.19 -3.40 22.37
N LYS A 338 -13.48 -3.25 23.49
CA LYS A 338 -13.90 -3.84 24.78
C LYS A 338 -15.21 -3.25 25.29
N GLN A 339 -15.47 -1.98 25.00
CA GLN A 339 -16.70 -1.29 25.42
C GLN A 339 -17.90 -1.70 24.55
N LYS A 340 -17.70 -1.86 23.24
CA LYS A 340 -18.71 -2.41 22.31
C LYS A 340 -19.03 -3.90 22.53
N ALA A 341 -18.11 -4.69 23.09
CA ALA A 341 -18.35 -6.11 23.40
C ALA A 341 -19.03 -6.35 24.77
N ARG A 342 -19.27 -5.30 25.55
CA ARG A 342 -19.94 -5.35 26.87
C ARG A 342 -21.39 -4.85 26.83
N HIS A 343 -21.83 -4.36 25.69
CA HIS A 343 -23.21 -4.03 25.35
C HIS A 343 -23.65 -4.95 24.23
#